data_AF-A0A1Y2D1J2-F1
#
_entry.id   AF-A0A1Y2D1J2-F1
#
_cell.length_a   1.000
_cell.length_b   1.000
_cell.length_c   1.000
_cell.angle_alpha   90.00
_cell.angle_beta   90.00
_cell.angle_gamma   90.00
#
_symmetry.space_group_name_H-M   'P 1'
#
loop_
_entity.id
_entity.type
_entity.pdbx_description
1 polymer ?
#
loop_
_entity_poly.entity_id
_entity_poly.type
_entity_poly.pdbx_seq_one_letter_code
_entity_poly.pdbx_strand_id
1 'polypeptide(L)'
;MAQEAFVTKAVLDSLSSATIAKLATAAANLFESASASLSPLATSNPSLASWPPFLAVKRAHLAAIADFNLGKQAAASSEIGKYGTEIGYLKRAQAALTKADPDLLPQTSILSSWIKPSTPDSGSSAALPASLKQELRNLYDQITQILIPAEKDNDKIYMEIVPSLENLPVPSPAVMVKPDFPSLTPPNITPLFQNILPPHLRSLHAKYTTSLGSPRTHSHHRPPHSNLNLQIHTCLSKPSRLLLSLSKSTTQFLQDLRGAHPQGFSAKALNHQTNTLQTLRATCFQTLSSAVQSLDQESRDDAEMRTSFGPHKWTRVDSET
;
A
#
# COMPACT_ATOMS: atom_id res chain seq x y z
N MET A 1 21.45 0.38 -5.42
CA MET A 1 22.24 1.53 -4.94
C MET A 1 22.81 1.33 -3.54
N ALA A 2 22.03 1.01 -2.50
CA ALA A 2 22.62 0.81 -1.15
C ALA A 2 23.72 -0.27 -1.11
N GLN A 3 23.52 -1.40 -1.78
CA GLN A 3 24.55 -2.45 -1.87
C GLN A 3 25.81 -1.98 -2.65
N GLU A 4 25.66 -1.10 -3.63
CA GLU A 4 26.79 -0.49 -4.37
C GLU A 4 27.62 0.42 -3.44
N ALA A 5 26.99 1.16 -2.53
CA ALA A 5 27.71 1.94 -1.53
C ALA A 5 28.56 1.07 -0.59
N PHE A 6 28.10 -0.15 -0.27
CA PHE A 6 28.93 -1.12 0.46
C PHE A 6 30.10 -1.64 -0.37
N VAL A 7 29.93 -1.79 -1.69
CA VAL A 7 31.03 -2.18 -2.59
C VAL A 7 32.07 -1.06 -2.67
N THR A 8 31.66 0.19 -2.88
CA THR A 8 32.60 1.32 -2.93
C THR A 8 33.33 1.49 -1.60
N LYS A 9 32.61 1.36 -0.48
CA LYS A 9 33.23 1.33 0.85
C LYS A 9 34.23 0.19 1.00
N ALA A 10 33.89 -1.03 0.58
CA ALA A 10 34.79 -2.18 0.66
C ALA A 10 36.08 -1.99 -0.16
N VAL A 11 35.98 -1.31 -1.31
CA VAL A 11 37.15 -0.94 -2.14
C VAL A 11 37.99 0.13 -1.45
N LEU A 12 37.36 1.16 -0.86
CA LEU A 12 38.05 2.21 -0.10
C LEU A 12 38.75 1.67 1.15
N ASP A 13 38.10 0.75 1.86
CA ASP A 13 38.64 0.09 3.05
C ASP A 13 39.69 -0.98 2.71
N SER A 14 40.00 -1.19 1.42
CA SER A 14 40.96 -2.20 0.92
C SER A 14 40.70 -3.62 1.43
N LEU A 15 39.42 -4.01 1.52
CA LEU A 15 39.04 -5.37 1.94
C LEU A 15 39.55 -6.43 0.96
N SER A 16 39.53 -7.70 1.38
CA SER A 16 39.99 -8.80 0.54
C SER A 16 39.26 -8.85 -0.81
N SER A 17 39.97 -9.18 -1.89
CA SER A 17 39.39 -9.29 -3.23
C SER A 17 38.21 -10.26 -3.27
N ALA A 18 38.27 -11.35 -2.49
CA ALA A 18 37.17 -12.30 -2.35
C ALA A 18 35.90 -11.66 -1.75
N THR A 19 36.03 -10.82 -0.71
CA THR A 19 34.88 -10.11 -0.13
C THR A 19 34.29 -9.09 -1.09
N ILE A 20 35.14 -8.33 -1.80
CA ILE A 20 34.68 -7.33 -2.78
C ILE A 20 33.92 -8.02 -3.92
N ALA A 21 34.44 -9.15 -4.43
CA ALA A 21 33.78 -9.93 -5.47
C ALA A 21 32.38 -10.38 -5.05
N LYS A 22 32.22 -10.97 -3.85
CA LYS A 22 30.92 -11.42 -3.34
C LYS A 22 29.90 -10.28 -3.18
N LEU A 23 30.35 -9.12 -2.70
CA LEU A 23 29.49 -7.93 -2.55
C LEU A 23 29.08 -7.36 -3.91
N ALA A 24 30.01 -7.30 -4.87
CA ALA A 24 29.78 -6.79 -6.22
C ALA A 24 28.85 -7.71 -7.03
N THR A 25 29.01 -9.03 -6.92
CA THR A 25 28.08 -10.00 -7.53
C THR A 25 26.66 -9.85 -6.95
N ALA A 26 26.52 -9.68 -5.63
CA ALA A 26 25.22 -9.41 -5.02
C ALA A 26 24.60 -8.11 -5.56
N ALA A 27 25.39 -7.04 -5.72
CA ALA A 27 24.93 -5.78 -6.29
C ALA A 27 24.46 -5.97 -7.75
N ALA A 28 25.23 -6.66 -8.59
CA ALA A 28 24.89 -6.93 -9.99
C ALA A 28 23.58 -7.73 -10.13
N ASN A 29 23.32 -8.69 -9.25
CA ASN A 29 22.07 -9.47 -9.22
C ASN A 29 20.85 -8.60 -8.84
N LEU A 30 21.03 -7.66 -7.90
CA LEU A 30 19.97 -6.72 -7.52
C LEU A 30 19.64 -5.78 -8.70
N PHE A 31 20.65 -5.29 -9.42
CA PHE A 31 20.44 -4.45 -10.61
C PHE A 31 19.78 -5.20 -11.77
N GLU A 32 20.10 -6.48 -11.96
CA GLU A 32 19.40 -7.33 -12.93
C GLU A 32 17.93 -7.49 -12.60
N SER A 33 17.64 -7.86 -11.36
CA SER A 33 16.27 -8.03 -10.88
C SER A 33 15.48 -6.73 -11.07
N ALA A 34 16.10 -5.58 -10.72
CA ALA A 34 15.50 -4.27 -10.93
C ALA A 34 15.25 -3.96 -12.41
N SER A 35 16.21 -4.23 -13.30
CA SER A 35 16.06 -3.98 -14.74
C SER A 35 14.97 -4.85 -15.37
N ALA A 36 14.86 -6.11 -14.95
CA ALA A 36 13.83 -7.05 -15.40
C ALA A 36 12.43 -6.61 -14.95
N SER A 37 12.28 -6.19 -13.69
CA SER A 37 11.00 -5.68 -13.18
C SER A 37 10.60 -4.35 -13.83
N LEU A 38 11.56 -3.52 -14.23
CA LEU A 38 11.29 -2.19 -14.80
C LEU A 38 11.03 -2.20 -16.30
N SER A 39 11.56 -3.18 -17.05
CA SER A 39 11.36 -3.30 -18.49
C SER A 39 9.88 -3.24 -18.94
N PRO A 40 8.90 -3.94 -18.31
CA PRO A 40 7.50 -3.83 -18.71
C PRO A 40 6.86 -2.48 -18.35
N LEU A 41 7.31 -1.85 -17.27
CA LEU A 41 6.82 -0.54 -16.80
C LEU A 41 7.36 0.62 -17.64
N ALA A 42 8.53 0.45 -18.24
CA ALA A 42 9.17 1.41 -19.12
C ALA A 42 8.41 1.61 -20.44
N THR A 43 7.67 0.60 -20.92
CA THR A 43 6.84 0.70 -22.13
C THR A 43 5.62 1.60 -21.91
N SER A 44 5.07 1.63 -20.69
CA SER A 44 3.88 2.44 -20.37
C SER A 44 4.20 3.82 -19.81
N ASN A 45 5.39 4.01 -19.23
CA ASN A 45 5.79 5.27 -18.59
C ASN A 45 7.05 5.86 -19.25
N PRO A 46 6.94 6.98 -20.00
CA PRO A 46 8.09 7.58 -20.69
C PRO A 46 9.16 8.09 -19.71
N SER A 47 8.78 8.47 -18.49
CA SER A 47 9.73 8.87 -17.44
C SER A 47 10.63 7.72 -16.95
N LEU A 48 10.18 6.47 -17.13
CA LEU A 48 10.92 5.27 -16.73
C LEU A 48 11.72 4.66 -17.89
N ALA A 49 11.54 5.13 -19.12
CA ALA A 49 12.17 4.56 -20.31
C ALA A 49 13.71 4.62 -20.30
N SER A 50 14.30 5.61 -19.63
CA SER A 50 15.76 5.78 -19.52
C SER A 50 16.41 4.87 -18.47
N TRP A 51 15.63 4.30 -17.55
CA TRP A 51 16.18 3.54 -16.42
C TRP A 51 16.66 2.14 -16.77
N PRO A 52 15.94 1.30 -17.56
CA PRO A 52 16.43 -0.03 -17.92
C PRO A 52 17.84 -0.04 -18.53
N PRO A 53 18.19 0.79 -19.54
CA PRO A 53 19.55 0.80 -20.08
C PRO A 53 20.57 1.29 -19.05
N PHE A 54 20.22 2.27 -18.21
CA PHE A 54 21.09 2.74 -17.13
C PHE A 54 21.40 1.64 -16.10
N LEU A 55 20.39 0.89 -15.66
CA LEU A 55 20.55 -0.22 -14.72
C LEU A 55 21.35 -1.37 -15.34
N ALA A 56 21.19 -1.63 -16.64
CA ALA A 56 21.97 -2.62 -17.38
C ALA A 56 23.47 -2.27 -17.42
N VAL A 57 23.81 -0.99 -17.66
CA VAL A 57 25.20 -0.51 -17.62
C VAL A 57 25.79 -0.63 -16.21
N LYS A 58 25.05 -0.21 -15.18
CA LYS A 58 25.49 -0.35 -13.78
C LYS A 58 25.67 -1.82 -13.37
N ARG A 59 24.80 -2.72 -13.81
CA ARG A 59 24.97 -4.17 -13.64
C ARG A 59 26.28 -4.64 -14.26
N ALA A 60 26.55 -4.29 -15.51
CA ALA A 60 27.76 -4.70 -16.21
C ALA A 60 29.03 -4.16 -15.54
N HIS A 61 29.01 -2.90 -15.07
CA HIS A 61 30.09 -2.32 -14.29
C HIS A 61 30.38 -3.12 -13.01
N LEU A 62 29.36 -3.44 -12.22
CA LEU A 62 29.51 -4.18 -10.97
C LEU A 62 29.90 -5.65 -11.21
N ALA A 63 29.42 -6.26 -12.30
CA ALA A 63 29.87 -7.58 -12.72
C ALA A 63 31.36 -7.56 -13.09
N ALA A 64 31.81 -6.54 -13.82
CA ALA A 64 33.22 -6.37 -14.16
C ALA A 64 34.11 -6.14 -12.91
N ILE A 65 33.63 -5.37 -11.91
CA ILE A 65 34.30 -5.24 -10.61
C ILE A 65 34.42 -6.61 -9.93
N ALA A 66 33.36 -7.43 -9.96
CA ALA A 66 33.39 -8.75 -9.35
C ALA A 66 34.43 -9.66 -10.04
N ASP A 67 34.37 -9.75 -11.37
CA ASP A 67 35.28 -10.56 -12.17
C ASP A 67 36.74 -10.10 -12.04
N PHE A 68 37.00 -8.79 -12.01
CA PHE A 68 38.33 -8.24 -11.76
C PHE A 68 38.92 -8.68 -10.41
N ASN A 69 38.11 -8.65 -9.35
CA ASN A 69 38.55 -9.07 -8.03
C ASN A 69 38.69 -10.59 -7.91
N LEU A 70 37.93 -11.38 -8.66
CA LEU A 70 38.13 -12.83 -8.80
C LEU A 70 39.43 -13.15 -9.54
N GLY A 71 39.77 -12.39 -10.59
CA GLY A 71 41.06 -12.49 -11.27
C GLY A 71 42.22 -12.26 -10.30
N LYS A 72 42.15 -11.20 -9.47
CA LYS A 72 43.14 -10.94 -8.41
C LYS A 72 43.20 -12.07 -7.37
N GLN A 73 42.07 -12.67 -7.02
CA GLN A 73 42.02 -13.80 -6.08
C GLN A 73 42.65 -15.05 -6.68
N ALA A 74 42.39 -15.33 -7.97
CA ALA A 74 42.97 -16.43 -8.70
C ALA A 74 44.50 -16.28 -8.79
N ALA A 75 45.00 -15.10 -9.14
CA ALA A 75 46.43 -14.80 -9.19
C ALA A 75 47.14 -15.07 -7.84
N ALA A 76 46.46 -14.77 -6.74
CA ALA A 76 46.95 -15.00 -5.37
C ALA A 76 46.79 -16.44 -4.88
N SER A 77 46.03 -17.29 -5.59
CA SER A 77 45.85 -18.68 -5.21
C SER A 77 47.12 -19.50 -5.50
N SER A 78 47.24 -20.65 -4.83
CA SER A 78 48.32 -21.62 -5.09
C SER A 78 47.84 -22.79 -5.95
N GLU A 79 46.71 -22.62 -6.65
CA GLU A 79 46.12 -23.66 -7.49
C GLU A 79 46.80 -23.74 -8.86
N ILE A 80 46.77 -24.92 -9.47
CA ILE A 80 47.28 -25.17 -10.82
C ILE A 80 46.28 -24.57 -11.82
N GLY A 81 46.74 -23.84 -12.84
CA GLY A 81 45.83 -23.18 -13.80
C GLY A 81 45.39 -21.78 -13.35
N LYS A 82 46.01 -21.23 -12.30
CA LYS A 82 45.63 -19.93 -11.71
C LYS A 82 45.77 -18.75 -12.66
N TYR A 83 46.83 -18.68 -13.47
CA TYR A 83 47.05 -17.61 -14.45
C TYR A 83 46.09 -17.75 -15.63
N GLY A 84 45.80 -19.00 -16.05
CA GLY A 84 44.75 -19.28 -17.01
C GLY A 84 43.39 -18.76 -16.53
N THR A 85 43.00 -19.08 -15.29
CA THR A 85 41.74 -18.61 -14.69
C THR A 85 41.70 -17.09 -14.49
N GLU A 86 42.81 -16.46 -14.08
CA GLU A 86 42.95 -15.00 -13.96
C GLU A 86 42.65 -14.31 -15.29
N ILE A 87 43.31 -14.73 -16.37
CA ILE A 87 43.10 -14.19 -17.72
C ILE A 87 41.65 -14.38 -18.16
N GLY A 88 41.05 -15.54 -17.85
CA GLY A 88 39.64 -15.82 -18.14
C GLY A 88 38.71 -14.80 -17.48
N TYR A 89 38.92 -14.50 -16.19
CA TYR A 89 38.11 -13.51 -15.46
C TYR A 89 38.32 -12.10 -16.00
N LEU A 90 39.56 -11.70 -16.29
CA LEU A 90 39.86 -10.39 -16.86
C LEU A 90 39.23 -10.20 -18.25
N LYS A 91 39.26 -11.23 -19.10
CA LYS A 91 38.57 -11.23 -20.41
C LYS A 91 37.07 -11.11 -20.27
N ARG A 92 36.48 -11.83 -19.32
CA ARG A 92 35.04 -11.76 -19.01
C ARG A 92 34.64 -10.35 -18.56
N ALA A 93 35.42 -9.74 -17.68
CA ALA A 93 35.21 -8.38 -17.21
C ALA A 93 35.30 -7.36 -18.37
N GLN A 94 36.32 -7.49 -19.23
CA GLN A 94 36.49 -6.62 -20.40
C GLN A 94 35.31 -6.75 -21.38
N ALA A 95 34.87 -7.98 -21.67
CA ALA A 95 33.73 -8.24 -22.55
C ALA A 95 32.41 -7.69 -21.98
N ALA A 96 32.22 -7.74 -20.66
CA ALA A 96 31.05 -7.15 -20.01
C ALA A 96 31.02 -5.62 -20.17
N LEU A 97 32.17 -4.95 -20.06
CA LEU A 97 32.28 -3.50 -20.23
C LEU A 97 32.10 -3.04 -21.67
N THR A 98 32.70 -3.73 -22.64
CA THR A 98 32.55 -3.39 -24.07
C THR A 98 31.12 -3.61 -24.56
N LYS A 99 30.41 -4.60 -24.00
CA LYS A 99 28.98 -4.78 -24.26
C LYS A 99 28.12 -3.64 -23.67
N ALA A 100 28.54 -3.08 -22.53
CA ALA A 100 27.80 -2.02 -21.84
C ALA A 100 28.02 -0.64 -22.47
N ASP A 101 29.24 -0.36 -22.91
CA ASP A 101 29.58 0.86 -23.63
C ASP A 101 30.55 0.54 -24.78
N PRO A 102 30.05 0.47 -26.03
CA PRO A 102 30.88 0.12 -27.18
C PRO A 102 31.94 1.19 -27.52
N ASP A 103 31.81 2.41 -26.97
CA ASP A 103 32.75 3.52 -27.19
C ASP A 103 34.03 3.42 -26.30
N LEU A 104 34.10 2.42 -25.41
CA LEU A 104 35.26 2.18 -24.55
C LEU A 104 36.44 1.49 -25.27
N LEU A 105 36.27 1.07 -26.52
CA LEU A 105 37.36 0.51 -27.30
C LEU A 105 38.48 1.54 -27.49
N PRO A 106 39.77 1.13 -27.39
CA PRO A 106 40.85 2.04 -27.71
C PRO A 106 40.71 2.51 -29.16
N GLN A 107 40.78 3.83 -29.35
CA GLN A 107 40.66 4.57 -30.62
C GLN A 107 41.67 4.13 -31.72
N THR A 108 42.54 3.14 -31.42
CA THR A 108 43.56 2.62 -32.33
C THR A 108 43.13 1.37 -33.10
N SER A 109 41.97 0.78 -32.79
CA SER A 109 41.46 -0.37 -33.55
C SER A 109 40.75 0.13 -34.81
N ILE A 110 41.16 -0.37 -35.98
CA ILE A 110 40.56 -0.04 -37.30
C ILE A 110 39.04 -0.27 -37.31
N LEU A 111 38.51 -1.06 -36.36
CA LEU A 111 37.08 -1.31 -36.15
C LEU A 111 36.30 -0.15 -35.50
N SER A 112 36.96 0.78 -34.79
CA SER A 112 36.29 1.96 -34.20
C SER A 112 35.78 2.93 -35.26
N SER A 113 36.34 2.91 -36.48
CA SER A 113 35.83 3.71 -37.60
C SER A 113 34.54 3.15 -38.22
N TRP A 114 34.21 1.88 -37.96
CA TRP A 114 33.03 1.20 -38.51
C TRP A 114 31.85 1.27 -37.54
N ILE A 115 32.13 1.44 -36.25
CA ILE A 115 31.13 1.69 -35.20
C ILE A 115 31.08 3.21 -35.02
N LYS A 116 30.20 3.87 -35.79
CA LYS A 116 30.03 5.33 -35.70
C LYS A 116 29.72 5.71 -34.24
N PRO A 117 30.48 6.60 -33.59
CA PRO A 117 30.02 7.22 -32.36
C PRO A 117 28.73 7.94 -32.68
N SER A 118 27.66 7.62 -31.95
CA SER A 118 26.37 8.29 -32.08
C SER A 118 26.60 9.79 -31.98
N THR A 119 26.33 10.50 -33.08
CA THR A 119 26.43 11.95 -33.17
C THR A 119 25.58 12.60 -32.06
N PRO A 120 26.04 13.71 -31.45
CA PRO A 120 25.34 14.39 -30.34
C PRO A 120 24.01 15.08 -30.74
N ASP A 121 23.59 14.95 -31.99
CA ASP A 121 22.54 15.74 -32.64
C ASP A 121 21.30 14.91 -33.04
N SER A 122 21.04 13.81 -32.32
CA SER A 122 19.69 13.21 -32.30
C SER A 122 19.28 12.84 -30.86
N GLY A 123 18.28 13.55 -30.34
CA GLY A 123 17.84 13.52 -28.95
C GLY A 123 17.10 12.25 -28.51
N SER A 124 17.66 11.05 -28.71
CA SER A 124 17.01 9.81 -28.30
C SER A 124 17.90 8.62 -27.92
N SER A 125 19.24 8.74 -27.93
CA SER A 125 20.08 7.78 -27.18
C SER A 125 20.28 8.33 -25.77
N ALA A 126 19.82 7.60 -24.75
CA ALA A 126 19.92 8.01 -23.36
C ALA A 126 21.40 8.23 -22.99
N ALA A 127 21.86 9.47 -23.06
CA ALA A 127 23.23 9.82 -22.79
C ALA A 127 23.54 9.44 -21.34
N LEU A 128 24.39 8.41 -21.18
CA LEU A 128 24.87 7.99 -19.86
C LEU A 128 25.55 9.20 -19.19
N PRO A 129 25.38 9.38 -17.87
CA PRO A 129 26.02 10.48 -17.17
C PRO A 129 27.54 10.42 -17.34
N ALA A 130 28.18 11.57 -17.56
CA ALA A 130 29.61 11.67 -17.86
C ALA A 130 30.49 11.03 -16.77
N SER A 131 30.08 11.12 -15.50
CA SER A 131 30.76 10.48 -14.37
C SER A 131 30.82 8.95 -14.52
N LEU A 132 29.72 8.32 -14.92
CA LEU A 132 29.66 6.87 -15.11
C LEU A 132 30.55 6.41 -16.27
N LYS A 133 30.58 7.18 -17.38
CA LYS A 133 31.47 6.89 -18.51
C LYS A 133 32.95 6.94 -18.07
N GLN A 134 33.31 7.92 -17.25
CA GLN A 134 34.67 8.01 -16.71
C GLN A 134 34.99 6.85 -15.76
N GLU A 135 34.07 6.46 -14.88
CA GLU A 135 34.23 5.29 -14.00
C GLU A 135 34.45 3.99 -14.80
N LEU A 136 33.67 3.79 -15.87
CA LEU A 136 33.81 2.64 -16.77
C LEU A 136 35.17 2.64 -17.47
N ARG A 137 35.60 3.79 -17.99
CA ARG A 137 36.89 3.92 -18.68
C ARG A 137 38.07 3.67 -17.74
N ASN A 138 38.03 4.25 -16.54
CA ASN A 138 39.06 4.03 -15.53
C ASN A 138 39.20 2.54 -15.17
N LEU A 139 38.07 1.83 -15.06
CA LEU A 139 38.08 0.40 -14.75
C LEU A 139 38.55 -0.45 -15.94
N TYR A 140 38.17 -0.08 -17.16
CA TYR A 140 38.66 -0.72 -18.39
C TYR A 140 40.18 -0.57 -18.54
N ASP A 141 40.71 0.64 -18.31
CA ASP A 141 42.14 0.92 -18.36
C ASP A 141 42.90 0.12 -17.29
N GLN A 142 42.34 -0.03 -16.08
CA GLN A 142 42.93 -0.88 -15.04
C GLN A 142 42.95 -2.36 -15.43
N ILE A 143 41.87 -2.88 -16.03
CA ILE A 143 41.82 -4.27 -16.48
C ILE A 143 42.85 -4.52 -17.59
N THR A 144 42.92 -3.63 -18.58
CA THR A 144 43.84 -3.80 -19.72
C THR A 144 45.31 -3.73 -19.30
N GLN A 145 45.65 -2.88 -18.32
CA GLN A 145 47.00 -2.81 -17.74
C GLN A 145 47.45 -4.12 -17.11
N ILE A 146 46.53 -4.92 -16.55
CA ILE A 146 46.84 -6.21 -15.92
C ILE A 146 46.72 -7.36 -16.93
N LEU A 147 45.74 -7.30 -17.83
CA LEU A 147 45.47 -8.35 -18.82
C LEU A 147 46.64 -8.52 -19.80
N ILE A 148 47.18 -7.43 -20.37
CA ILE A 148 48.22 -7.51 -21.41
C ILE A 148 49.51 -8.19 -20.89
N PRO A 149 50.06 -7.80 -19.71
CA PRO A 149 51.19 -8.52 -19.13
C PRO A 149 50.85 -9.96 -18.75
N ALA A 150 49.67 -10.21 -18.16
CA ALA A 150 49.27 -11.55 -17.75
C ALA A 150 49.16 -12.52 -18.95
N GLU A 151 48.58 -12.07 -20.06
CA GLU A 151 48.54 -12.84 -21.31
C GLU A 151 49.94 -13.11 -21.85
N LYS A 152 50.79 -12.07 -21.91
CA LYS A 152 52.17 -12.19 -22.39
C LYS A 152 52.99 -13.19 -21.55
N ASP A 153 52.80 -13.20 -20.23
CA ASP A 153 53.51 -14.11 -19.33
C ASP A 153 52.94 -15.52 -19.42
N ASN A 154 51.63 -15.68 -19.58
CA ASN A 154 51.03 -16.99 -19.83
C ASN A 154 51.49 -17.58 -21.17
N ASP A 155 51.60 -16.76 -22.21
CA ASP A 155 52.05 -17.18 -23.55
C ASP A 155 53.57 -17.46 -23.63
N LYS A 156 54.35 -17.13 -22.59
CA LYS A 156 55.81 -17.33 -22.58
C LYS A 156 56.32 -18.23 -21.48
N ILE A 157 55.68 -18.19 -20.31
CA ILE A 157 56.19 -18.78 -19.07
C ILE A 157 55.25 -19.87 -18.58
N TYR A 158 53.98 -19.53 -18.34
CA TYR A 158 53.07 -20.43 -17.63
C TYR A 158 52.39 -21.47 -18.51
N MET A 159 52.08 -21.10 -19.76
CA MET A 159 51.43 -21.97 -20.75
C MET A 159 50.15 -22.64 -20.22
N GLU A 160 49.42 -21.97 -19.33
CA GLU A 160 48.20 -22.53 -18.75
C GLU A 160 47.01 -22.35 -19.70
N ILE A 161 46.09 -23.31 -19.66
CA ILE A 161 44.88 -23.28 -20.47
C ILE A 161 43.94 -22.22 -19.90
N VAL A 162 43.57 -21.23 -20.71
CA VAL A 162 42.55 -20.25 -20.36
C VAL A 162 41.17 -20.92 -20.45
N PRO A 163 40.40 -20.99 -19.34
CA PRO A 163 39.08 -21.59 -19.34
C PRO A 163 38.09 -20.74 -20.17
N SER A 164 37.14 -21.41 -20.83
CA SER A 164 36.06 -20.75 -21.58
C SER A 164 35.19 -19.90 -20.66
N LEU A 165 34.75 -18.72 -21.12
CA LEU A 165 33.99 -17.72 -20.34
C LEU A 165 32.77 -18.28 -19.56
N GLU A 166 32.15 -19.33 -20.10
CA GLU A 166 30.98 -20.01 -19.53
C GLU A 166 31.31 -20.96 -18.37
N ASN A 167 32.53 -21.52 -18.36
CA ASN A 167 32.96 -22.52 -17.37
C ASN A 167 33.63 -21.88 -16.14
N LEU A 168 33.67 -20.55 -16.04
CA LEU A 168 34.27 -19.88 -14.88
C LEU A 168 33.33 -19.91 -13.67
N PRO A 169 33.85 -20.26 -12.47
CA PRO A 169 33.04 -20.28 -11.28
C PRO A 169 32.60 -18.86 -10.89
N VAL A 170 31.31 -18.72 -10.57
CA VAL A 170 30.73 -17.47 -10.07
C VAL A 170 30.71 -17.51 -8.53
N PRO A 171 31.13 -16.44 -7.83
CA PRO A 171 31.19 -16.42 -6.37
C PRO A 171 29.79 -16.39 -5.76
N SER A 172 29.68 -16.89 -4.52
CA SER A 172 28.43 -16.80 -3.77
C SER A 172 28.10 -15.33 -3.42
N PRO A 173 26.92 -14.81 -3.82
CA PRO A 173 26.57 -13.42 -3.57
C PRO A 173 26.36 -13.16 -2.07
N ALA A 174 26.92 -12.06 -1.56
CA ALA A 174 26.75 -11.63 -0.17
C ALA A 174 25.95 -10.32 -0.09
N VAL A 175 24.71 -10.38 0.39
CA VAL A 175 23.83 -9.20 0.56
C VAL A 175 24.02 -8.62 1.96
N MET A 176 24.35 -7.33 2.04
CA MET A 176 24.57 -6.60 3.32
C MET A 176 23.43 -5.64 3.66
N VAL A 177 22.49 -5.45 2.73
CA VAL A 177 21.41 -4.48 2.85
C VAL A 177 20.09 -5.19 3.14
N LYS A 178 19.27 -4.58 3.98
CA LYS A 178 17.88 -4.96 4.22
C LYS A 178 16.98 -3.75 3.95
N PRO A 179 15.76 -3.95 3.43
CA PRO A 179 14.80 -2.87 3.33
C PRO A 179 14.45 -2.37 4.72
N ASP A 180 14.57 -1.06 4.93
CA ASP A 180 14.11 -0.41 6.15
C ASP A 180 12.66 0.02 5.96
N PHE A 181 11.79 -0.37 6.89
CA PHE A 181 10.37 -0.02 6.84
C PHE A 181 10.13 1.09 7.86
N PRO A 182 9.70 2.29 7.41
CA PRO A 182 9.42 3.36 8.35
C PRO A 182 8.32 2.91 9.31
N SER A 183 8.53 3.13 10.61
CA SER A 183 7.46 2.95 11.59
C SER A 183 6.32 3.89 11.23
N LEU A 184 5.12 3.33 11.02
CA LEU A 184 3.92 4.11 10.68
C LEU A 184 3.56 5.16 11.75
N THR A 185 4.12 5.01 12.95
CA THR A 185 4.06 5.98 14.02
C THR A 185 5.40 6.72 14.13
N PRO A 186 5.47 8.03 13.83
CA PRO A 186 6.66 8.82 14.09
C PRO A 186 6.92 8.90 15.61
N PRO A 187 8.20 8.92 16.06
CA PRO A 187 8.59 8.66 17.45
C PRO A 187 8.20 9.74 18.48
N ASN A 188 7.44 10.78 18.09
CA ASN A 188 7.10 11.87 19.00
C ASN A 188 5.75 12.54 18.69
N ILE A 189 4.84 11.84 18.02
CA ILE A 189 3.51 12.38 17.70
C ILE A 189 2.46 11.53 18.39
N THR A 190 1.80 12.09 19.39
CA THR A 190 0.55 11.54 19.91
C THR A 190 -0.51 11.65 18.81
N PRO A 191 -1.13 10.54 18.38
CA PRO A 191 -2.12 10.59 17.31
C PRO A 191 -3.31 11.45 17.75
N LEU A 192 -3.63 12.51 16.97
CA LEU A 192 -4.72 13.46 17.27
C LEU A 192 -6.07 12.79 17.54
N PHE A 193 -6.30 11.64 16.89
CA PHE A 193 -7.55 10.90 16.94
C PHE A 193 -7.47 9.60 17.75
N GLN A 194 -6.56 9.53 18.72
CA GLN A 194 -6.42 8.34 19.60
C GLN A 194 -7.75 7.93 20.25
N ASN A 195 -8.59 8.92 20.59
CA ASN A 195 -9.88 8.70 21.25
C ASN A 195 -11.03 8.41 20.28
N ILE A 196 -10.82 8.53 18.96
CA ILE A 196 -11.86 8.26 17.97
C ILE A 196 -11.87 6.76 17.68
N LEU A 197 -13.03 6.13 17.88
CA LEU A 197 -13.22 4.74 17.49
C LEU A 197 -13.15 4.58 15.96
N PRO A 198 -12.41 3.56 15.48
CA PRO A 198 -12.40 3.19 14.07
C PRO A 198 -13.82 3.07 13.48
N PRO A 199 -14.04 3.51 12.24
CA PRO A 199 -15.38 3.51 11.62
C PRO A 199 -15.95 2.09 11.50
N HIS A 200 -15.09 1.08 11.34
CA HIS A 200 -15.51 -0.31 11.32
C HIS A 200 -16.22 -0.71 12.62
N LEU A 201 -15.67 -0.36 13.79
CA LEU A 201 -16.29 -0.64 15.08
C LEU A 201 -17.65 0.06 15.24
N ARG A 202 -17.78 1.30 14.75
CA ARG A 202 -19.07 2.00 14.73
C ARG A 202 -20.11 1.28 13.87
N SER A 203 -19.72 0.80 12.68
CA SER A 203 -20.61 0.03 11.81
C SER A 203 -21.02 -1.31 12.45
N LEU A 204 -20.09 -1.99 13.12
CA LEU A 204 -20.37 -3.23 13.83
C LEU A 204 -21.31 -3.00 15.02
N HIS A 205 -21.11 -1.91 15.77
CA HIS A 205 -21.99 -1.53 16.86
C HIS A 205 -23.41 -1.22 16.38
N ALA A 206 -23.58 -0.53 15.25
CA ALA A 206 -24.88 -0.29 14.64
C ALA A 206 -25.57 -1.61 14.21
N LYS A 207 -24.82 -2.55 13.65
CA LYS A 207 -25.33 -3.90 13.32
C LYS A 207 -25.74 -4.66 14.59
N TYR A 208 -24.90 -4.64 15.62
CA TYR A 208 -25.17 -5.30 16.90
C TYR A 208 -26.41 -4.74 17.59
N THR A 209 -26.54 -3.42 17.68
CA THR A 209 -27.71 -2.76 18.29
C THR A 209 -29.01 -3.07 17.53
N THR A 210 -28.96 -3.06 16.19
CA THR A 210 -30.10 -3.48 15.35
C THR A 210 -30.46 -4.95 15.61
N SER A 211 -29.46 -5.82 15.70
CA SER A 211 -29.65 -7.25 15.99
C SER A 211 -30.15 -7.53 17.40
N LEU A 212 -29.90 -6.66 18.39
CA LEU A 212 -30.49 -6.76 19.73
C LEU A 212 -31.92 -6.23 19.79
N GLY A 213 -32.23 -5.23 18.97
CA GLY A 213 -33.57 -4.65 18.88
C GLY A 213 -34.61 -5.67 18.44
N SER A 214 -34.33 -6.43 17.38
CA SER A 214 -35.25 -7.44 16.84
C SER A 214 -35.72 -8.51 17.85
N PRO A 215 -34.85 -9.24 18.57
CA PRO A 215 -35.30 -10.24 19.53
C PRO A 215 -36.03 -9.63 20.73
N ARG A 216 -35.65 -8.42 21.16
CA ARG A 216 -36.36 -7.70 22.24
C ARG A 216 -37.75 -7.29 21.80
N THR A 217 -37.92 -6.75 20.59
CA THR A 217 -39.24 -6.44 20.05
C THR A 217 -40.06 -7.72 19.84
N HIS A 218 -39.48 -8.80 19.31
CA HIS A 218 -40.18 -10.08 19.18
C HIS A 218 -40.64 -10.65 20.53
N SER A 219 -39.85 -10.51 21.60
CA SER A 219 -40.24 -10.93 22.95
C SER A 219 -41.40 -10.09 23.52
N HIS A 220 -41.47 -8.80 23.16
CA HIS A 220 -42.57 -7.90 23.54
C HIS A 220 -43.81 -8.05 22.64
N HIS A 221 -43.63 -8.41 21.37
CA HIS A 221 -44.71 -8.60 20.39
C HIS A 221 -45.31 -10.01 20.40
N ARG A 222 -44.63 -11.01 20.99
CA ARG A 222 -45.35 -12.20 21.46
C ARG A 222 -46.37 -11.66 22.44
N PRO A 223 -47.69 -11.73 22.14
CA PRO A 223 -48.69 -11.21 23.06
C PRO A 223 -48.33 -11.82 24.40
N PRO A 224 -48.13 -11.00 25.45
CA PRO A 224 -47.74 -11.57 26.73
C PRO A 224 -48.76 -12.65 26.99
N HIS A 225 -48.33 -13.86 27.36
CA HIS A 225 -49.25 -14.99 27.49
C HIS A 225 -50.48 -14.61 28.33
N SER A 226 -50.37 -13.58 29.17
CA SER A 226 -51.46 -12.85 29.82
C SER A 226 -52.59 -12.32 28.91
N ASN A 227 -52.36 -11.76 27.71
CA ASN A 227 -53.42 -11.26 26.82
C ASN A 227 -54.18 -12.41 26.13
N LEU A 228 -53.47 -13.43 25.64
CA LEU A 228 -54.12 -14.66 25.15
C LEU A 228 -54.85 -15.38 26.29
N ASN A 229 -54.25 -15.49 27.48
CA ASN A 229 -54.92 -16.03 28.65
C ASN A 229 -56.14 -15.18 29.03
N LEU A 230 -56.08 -13.85 28.94
CA LEU A 230 -57.21 -12.96 29.19
C LEU A 230 -58.31 -13.17 28.15
N GLN A 231 -57.98 -13.30 26.87
CA GLN A 231 -58.95 -13.61 25.80
C GLN A 231 -59.56 -15.00 25.97
N ILE A 232 -58.75 -16.01 26.30
CA ILE A 232 -59.19 -17.37 26.64
C ILE A 232 -60.09 -17.32 27.87
N HIS A 233 -59.70 -16.62 28.93
CA HIS A 233 -60.54 -16.38 30.10
C HIS A 233 -61.83 -15.68 29.72
N THR A 234 -61.83 -14.67 28.84
CA THR A 234 -63.04 -13.96 28.42
C THR A 234 -63.96 -14.84 27.57
N CYS A 235 -63.40 -15.71 26.72
CA CYS A 235 -64.16 -16.62 25.85
C CYS A 235 -64.67 -17.87 26.59
N LEU A 236 -63.87 -18.45 27.50
CA LEU A 236 -64.29 -19.55 28.37
C LEU A 236 -65.16 -19.07 29.52
N SER A 237 -64.98 -17.84 29.96
CA SER A 237 -65.95 -17.17 30.81
C SER A 237 -67.15 -16.78 29.94
N LYS A 238 -68.12 -17.68 29.87
CA LYS A 238 -69.49 -17.27 30.15
C LYS A 238 -69.66 -17.32 31.67
N PRO A 239 -69.09 -16.40 32.49
CA PRO A 239 -69.35 -16.44 33.90
C PRO A 239 -70.68 -15.72 34.19
N SER A 240 -71.36 -15.15 33.19
CA SER A 240 -72.68 -14.57 33.34
C SER A 240 -73.76 -15.63 33.56
N ARG A 241 -73.54 -16.90 33.19
CA ARG A 241 -74.50 -17.98 33.52
C ARG A 241 -74.20 -18.70 34.84
N LEU A 242 -72.94 -18.80 35.26
CA LEU A 242 -72.56 -19.43 36.54
C LEU A 242 -72.39 -18.44 37.71
N LEU A 243 -72.15 -17.14 37.47
CA LEU A 243 -72.08 -16.11 38.52
C LEU A 243 -73.41 -15.38 38.76
N LEU A 244 -74.42 -15.52 37.89
CA LEU A 244 -75.75 -15.02 38.24
C LEU A 244 -76.40 -15.86 39.35
N SER A 245 -75.96 -17.11 39.57
CA SER A 245 -76.42 -17.96 40.66
C SER A 245 -75.67 -17.73 41.98
N LEU A 246 -74.48 -17.11 41.96
CA LEU A 246 -73.67 -16.77 43.14
C LEU A 246 -73.43 -15.25 43.21
N SER A 247 -74.50 -14.51 43.50
CA SER A 247 -74.52 -13.03 43.55
C SER A 247 -73.49 -12.36 44.48
N LYS A 248 -72.87 -13.10 45.42
CA LYS A 248 -71.85 -12.59 46.35
C LYS A 248 -70.40 -12.71 45.85
N SER A 249 -70.10 -13.61 44.91
CA SER A 249 -68.73 -13.77 44.37
C SER A 249 -68.43 -12.81 43.23
N THR A 250 -69.46 -12.35 42.51
CA THR A 250 -69.33 -11.41 41.39
C THR A 250 -68.82 -10.04 41.86
N THR A 251 -69.23 -9.60 43.05
CA THR A 251 -68.76 -8.33 43.64
C THR A 251 -67.31 -8.41 44.11
N GLN A 252 -66.86 -9.55 44.66
CA GLN A 252 -65.47 -9.75 45.08
C GLN A 252 -64.50 -9.81 43.89
N PHE A 253 -64.85 -10.52 42.80
CA PHE A 253 -64.02 -10.55 41.59
C PHE A 253 -63.92 -9.17 40.91
N LEU A 254 -65.03 -8.42 40.85
CA LEU A 254 -65.03 -7.05 40.37
C LEU A 254 -64.31 -6.09 41.33
N GLN A 255 -64.28 -6.38 42.63
CA GLN A 255 -63.47 -5.67 43.62
C GLN A 255 -61.99 -5.99 43.50
N ASP A 256 -61.60 -7.22 43.20
CA ASP A 256 -60.20 -7.63 42.98
C ASP A 256 -59.65 -7.03 41.69
N LEU A 257 -60.45 -6.99 40.60
CA LEU A 257 -60.10 -6.24 39.39
C LEU A 257 -59.96 -4.74 39.65
N ARG A 258 -60.81 -4.18 40.53
CA ARG A 258 -60.74 -2.77 40.95
C ARG A 258 -59.58 -2.52 41.93
N GLY A 259 -59.21 -3.51 42.74
CA GLY A 259 -58.20 -3.46 43.78
C GLY A 259 -56.77 -3.74 43.28
N ALA A 260 -56.62 -4.50 42.19
CA ALA A 260 -55.34 -4.73 41.52
C ALA A 260 -54.83 -3.50 40.75
N HIS A 261 -55.71 -2.54 40.43
CA HIS A 261 -55.36 -1.25 39.80
C HIS A 261 -55.96 -0.06 40.57
N PRO A 262 -55.51 0.22 41.81
CA PRO A 262 -56.09 1.26 42.64
C PRO A 262 -55.83 2.69 42.10
N GLN A 263 -54.90 2.87 41.14
CA GLN A 263 -54.57 4.19 40.56
C GLN A 263 -54.43 4.23 39.02
N GLY A 264 -54.64 3.14 38.30
CA GLY A 264 -54.21 3.04 36.88
C GLY A 264 -55.30 3.16 35.81
N PHE A 265 -56.55 2.81 36.12
CA PHE A 265 -57.56 2.61 35.08
C PHE A 265 -58.90 3.22 35.48
N SER A 266 -58.97 4.55 35.46
CA SER A 266 -60.25 5.27 35.54
C SER A 266 -60.58 5.86 34.18
N ALA A 267 -61.87 5.98 33.85
CA ALA A 267 -62.31 6.71 32.65
C ALA A 267 -61.74 8.14 32.61
N LYS A 268 -61.50 8.74 33.78
CA LYS A 268 -60.82 10.03 33.92
C LYS A 268 -59.34 9.97 33.53
N ALA A 269 -58.60 8.93 33.93
CA ALA A 269 -57.21 8.73 33.55
C ALA A 269 -57.05 8.45 32.05
N LEU A 270 -57.95 7.66 31.45
CA LEU A 270 -57.98 7.44 30.00
C LEU A 270 -58.35 8.71 29.23
N ASN A 271 -59.34 9.47 29.69
CA ASN A 271 -59.68 10.76 29.09
C ASN A 271 -58.51 11.75 29.23
N HIS A 272 -57.83 11.78 30.38
CA HIS A 272 -56.63 12.58 30.57
C HIS A 272 -55.52 12.14 29.62
N GLN A 273 -55.21 10.84 29.52
CA GLN A 273 -54.21 10.33 28.57
C GLN A 273 -54.56 10.67 27.12
N THR A 274 -55.84 10.54 26.75
CA THR A 274 -56.33 10.88 25.41
C THR A 274 -56.16 12.37 25.13
N ASN A 275 -56.52 13.23 26.08
CA ASN A 275 -56.32 14.66 25.97
C ASN A 275 -54.82 15.01 25.89
N THR A 276 -53.95 14.36 26.68
CA THR A 276 -52.49 14.58 26.61
C THR A 276 -51.88 14.12 25.29
N LEU A 277 -52.39 13.04 24.69
CA LEU A 277 -51.97 12.59 23.36
C LEU A 277 -52.41 13.58 22.28
N GLN A 278 -53.62 14.13 22.40
CA GLN A 278 -54.10 15.17 21.49
C GLN A 278 -53.27 16.46 21.60
N THR A 279 -52.92 16.89 22.82
CA THR A 279 -52.05 18.05 23.02
C THR A 279 -50.64 17.78 22.49
N LEU A 280 -50.04 16.62 22.79
CA LEU A 280 -48.70 16.26 22.31
C LEU A 280 -48.68 16.21 20.78
N ARG A 281 -49.70 15.62 20.17
CA ARG A 281 -49.89 15.60 18.72
C ARG A 281 -49.95 17.04 18.18
N ALA A 282 -50.78 17.89 18.76
CA ALA A 282 -50.91 19.28 18.31
C ALA A 282 -49.57 20.02 18.42
N THR A 283 -48.81 19.82 19.49
CA THR A 283 -47.48 20.39 19.66
C THR A 283 -46.50 19.87 18.60
N CYS A 284 -46.43 18.57 18.36
CA CYS A 284 -45.55 18.00 17.32
C CYS A 284 -45.90 18.54 15.92
N PHE A 285 -47.19 18.65 15.60
CA PHE A 285 -47.63 19.23 14.33
C PHE A 285 -47.30 20.72 14.23
N GLN A 286 -47.45 21.48 15.31
CA GLN A 286 -47.10 22.90 15.34
C GLN A 286 -45.59 23.12 15.19
N THR A 287 -44.75 22.30 15.84
CA THR A 287 -43.30 22.36 15.66
C THR A 287 -42.91 22.03 14.22
N LEU A 288 -43.52 21.00 13.63
CA LEU A 288 -43.27 20.63 12.24
C LEU A 288 -43.74 21.71 11.27
N SER A 289 -44.95 22.25 11.46
CA SER A 289 -45.48 23.30 10.59
C SER A 289 -44.65 24.58 10.69
N SER A 290 -44.18 24.94 11.90
CA SER A 290 -43.30 26.09 12.09
C SER A 290 -41.94 25.89 11.43
N ALA A 291 -41.37 24.68 11.48
CA ALA A 291 -40.10 24.37 10.83
C ALA A 291 -40.24 24.42 9.31
N VAL A 292 -41.31 23.85 8.75
CA VAL A 292 -41.60 23.91 7.30
C VAL A 292 -41.85 25.36 6.87
N GLN A 293 -42.64 26.13 7.62
CA GLN A 293 -42.87 27.54 7.30
C GLN A 293 -41.58 28.38 7.32
N SER A 294 -40.63 28.05 8.21
CA SER A 294 -39.32 28.71 8.22
C SER A 294 -38.48 28.40 6.99
N LEU A 295 -38.56 27.18 6.46
CA LEU A 295 -37.89 26.79 5.21
C LEU A 295 -38.57 27.45 4.00
N ASP A 296 -39.91 27.47 3.97
CA ASP A 296 -40.67 28.13 2.92
C ASP A 296 -40.40 29.64 2.86
N GLN A 297 -40.22 30.28 4.03
CA GLN A 297 -39.87 31.70 4.10
C GLN A 297 -38.46 31.96 3.57
N GLU A 298 -37.47 31.15 3.99
CA GLU A 298 -36.09 31.27 3.50
C GLU A 298 -36.01 31.09 1.98
N SER A 299 -36.74 30.11 1.43
CA SER A 299 -36.84 29.87 0.00
C SER A 299 -37.45 31.06 -0.77
N ARG A 300 -38.50 31.69 -0.23
CA ARG A 300 -39.09 32.91 -0.83
C ARG A 300 -38.11 34.07 -0.81
N ASP A 301 -37.45 34.30 0.33
CA ASP A 301 -36.48 35.38 0.47
C ASP A 301 -35.30 35.16 -0.51
N ASP A 302 -34.81 33.92 -0.70
CA ASP A 302 -33.78 33.58 -1.69
C ASP A 302 -34.23 33.91 -3.13
N ALA A 303 -35.48 33.58 -3.49
CA ALA A 303 -36.05 33.92 -4.79
C ALA A 303 -36.20 35.43 -5.00
N GLU A 304 -36.61 36.17 -3.97
CA GLU A 304 -36.69 37.64 -3.99
C GLU A 304 -35.30 38.28 -4.14
N MET A 305 -34.30 37.75 -3.45
CA MET A 305 -32.92 38.26 -3.55
C MET A 305 -32.29 37.94 -4.91
N ARG A 306 -32.56 36.76 -5.49
CA ARG A 306 -32.07 36.39 -6.83
C ARG A 306 -32.71 37.25 -7.93
N THR A 307 -34.00 37.57 -7.81
CA THR A 307 -34.68 38.50 -8.73
C THR A 307 -34.18 39.94 -8.57
N SER A 308 -33.91 40.39 -7.34
CA SER A 308 -33.51 41.77 -7.05
C SER A 308 -32.04 42.08 -7.39
N PHE A 309 -31.12 41.15 -7.12
CA PHE A 309 -29.68 41.39 -7.24
C PHE A 309 -29.02 40.72 -8.46
N GLY A 310 -29.77 39.91 -9.20
CA GLY A 310 -29.34 39.23 -10.41
C GLY A 310 -28.22 38.19 -10.19
N PRO A 311 -27.83 37.45 -11.24
CA PRO A 311 -26.91 36.31 -11.15
C PRO A 311 -25.46 36.68 -10.80
N HIS A 312 -25.12 37.97 -10.80
CA HIS A 312 -23.75 38.44 -10.57
C HIS A 312 -23.45 38.82 -9.11
N LYS A 313 -24.47 39.10 -8.28
CA LYS A 313 -24.29 39.46 -6.87
C LYS A 313 -24.81 38.42 -5.88
N TRP A 314 -25.77 37.58 -6.29
CA TRP A 314 -26.33 36.49 -5.47
C TRP A 314 -25.99 35.13 -6.10
N THR A 315 -24.88 34.52 -5.65
CA THR A 315 -24.29 33.30 -6.24
C THR A 315 -24.37 32.08 -5.33
N ARG A 316 -25.32 32.06 -4.39
CA ARG A 316 -25.56 30.92 -3.49
C ARG A 316 -26.26 29.79 -4.24
N VAL A 317 -26.13 28.57 -3.72
CA VAL A 317 -26.88 27.40 -4.19
C VAL A 317 -28.36 27.61 -3.85
N ASP A 318 -29.24 27.24 -4.76
CA ASP A 318 -30.70 27.41 -4.62
C ASP A 318 -31.21 26.67 -3.39
N SER A 319 -32.10 27.31 -2.62
CA SER A 319 -32.68 26.72 -1.41
C SER A 319 -33.57 25.49 -1.67
N GLU A 320 -33.94 25.21 -2.93
CA GLU A 320 -34.77 24.06 -3.31
C GLU A 320 -33.96 22.77 -3.56
N THR A 321 -32.61 22.84 -3.62
CA THR A 321 -31.73 21.66 -3.83
C THR A 321 -31.25 21.06 -2.52
#